data_AF-A0A7W4W0U1-F1
#
_entry.id   AF-A0A7W4W0U1-F1
#
_cell.length_a   1.000
_cell.length_b   1.000
_cell.length_c   1.000
_cell.angle_alpha   90.00
_cell.angle_beta   90.00
_cell.angle_gamma   90.00
#
_symmetry.space_group_name_H-M   'P 1'
#
loop_
_entity.id
_entity.type
_entity.pdbx_description
1 polymer ?
#
loop_
_entity_poly.entity_id
_entity_poly.type
_entity_poly.pdbx_seq_one_letter_code
_entity_poly.pdbx_strand_id
1 'polypeptide(L)'
;MFYVGIDLAWGEKQRTGLAVLDADGHLVHLSSVHTDEEIGDALAPYVEGPCVVGIDAPLIVTNPTGSREAEQALNRDFHRFEAGAHPSNTGKPEFAGGLTRGARICRQLRLDMDPRSGRERRAIEVYPHPATIVLFNLAKTLKYKDKRGRALDSLRAELLRLMDHLERIVPPDPTWRALRAQVEAATRKSELGRAEDQVDAVVCAYVALMADRWPKRLTTYGSFEQGYIVTPTLLDTHGAIQQAVAEYAERQPQLVAVAAEYVEQVTGLLDEAGINYLSVAGRAKSVDSFAAKAARTVDGLPAYSDPLREIGDQVGVRVITYVRADVSAVADVLGAQFDVLDDRDLGNETASEGRFGYASRHLQVAREDGQVAQVQVRTVLQHAWAEFEHDIRYKGSVPTEHARDFDRRFTLAAGLLELADQEFTTIRERLRGAAVGEVDAAAEGVSPRELAAYLAGQYADAEWSRPDHYAWIAGLLPELGLTTLAALGDVLADVDAGEIVARMDYRYPPGAVRRLDDALLSAYGDRYVDLPGNAHRRPLLAVRLEKMRG
;
A
#
# COMPACT_ATOMS: atom_id res chain seq x y z
N MET A 1 -22.69 14.58 18.03
CA MET A 1 -23.58 14.31 16.88
C MET A 1 -23.40 12.87 16.48
N PHE A 2 -24.48 12.18 16.14
CA PHE A 2 -24.43 10.76 15.73
C PHE A 2 -24.99 10.58 14.33
N TYR A 3 -24.49 9.56 13.63
CA TYR A 3 -24.95 9.17 12.31
C TYR A 3 -25.52 7.76 12.39
N VAL A 4 -26.81 7.63 12.14
CA VAL A 4 -27.54 6.38 12.33
C VAL A 4 -27.83 5.78 10.97
N GLY A 5 -27.66 4.46 10.84
CA GLY A 5 -28.06 3.69 9.69
C GLY A 5 -29.10 2.65 10.08
N ILE A 6 -30.14 2.54 9.25
CA ILE A 6 -31.23 1.60 9.43
C ILE A 6 -31.42 0.83 8.12
N ASP A 7 -31.05 -0.45 8.09
CA ASP A 7 -31.46 -1.35 6.99
C ASP A 7 -32.87 -1.87 7.28
N LEU A 8 -33.87 -1.14 6.81
CA LEU A 8 -35.25 -1.27 7.25
C LEU A 8 -36.02 -2.25 6.37
N ALA A 9 -36.41 -3.37 6.96
CA ALA A 9 -37.40 -4.25 6.33
C ALA A 9 -38.72 -3.50 6.07
N TRP A 10 -39.23 -3.56 4.84
CA TRP A 10 -40.43 -2.81 4.45
C TRP A 10 -41.69 -3.21 5.24
N GLY A 11 -41.77 -4.46 5.70
CA GLY A 11 -42.84 -4.96 6.57
C GLY A 11 -42.32 -5.44 7.93
N GLU A 12 -43.23 -5.72 8.86
CA GLU A 12 -42.92 -5.92 10.30
C GLU A 12 -42.47 -7.35 10.68
N LYS A 13 -42.39 -8.26 9.71
CA LYS A 13 -42.03 -9.67 9.98
C LYS A 13 -40.52 -9.93 9.94
N GLN A 14 -39.79 -9.16 9.14
CA GLN A 14 -38.37 -9.34 8.93
C GLN A 14 -37.59 -8.47 9.90
N ARG A 15 -36.32 -8.85 10.12
CA ARG A 15 -35.40 -8.11 10.97
C ARG A 15 -35.00 -6.78 10.33
N THR A 16 -34.46 -5.90 11.13
CA THR A 16 -33.91 -4.60 10.74
C THR A 16 -32.55 -4.46 11.40
N GLY A 17 -31.54 -4.14 10.60
CA GLY A 17 -30.21 -3.85 11.09
C GLY A 17 -30.12 -2.39 11.51
N LEU A 18 -29.42 -2.14 12.62
CA LEU A 18 -29.15 -0.81 13.14
C LEU A 18 -27.65 -0.63 13.33
N ALA A 19 -27.13 0.50 12.90
CA ALA A 19 -25.76 0.92 13.16
C ALA A 19 -25.70 2.39 13.56
N VAL A 20 -24.76 2.75 14.42
CA VAL A 20 -24.51 4.16 14.80
C VAL A 20 -23.03 4.44 14.72
N LEU A 21 -22.68 5.51 13.99
CA LEU A 21 -21.36 6.10 13.97
C LEU A 21 -21.32 7.36 14.83
N ASP A 22 -20.22 7.57 15.53
CA ASP A 22 -19.94 8.82 16.24
C ASP A 22 -19.49 9.95 15.30
N ALA A 23 -19.18 11.09 15.90
CA ALA A 23 -18.72 12.28 15.19
C ALA A 23 -17.35 12.12 14.54
N ASP A 24 -16.60 11.04 14.77
CA ASP A 24 -15.31 10.72 14.15
C ASP A 24 -15.43 9.60 13.10
N GLY A 25 -16.59 8.94 13.02
CA GLY A 25 -16.86 7.83 12.10
C GLY A 25 -16.60 6.45 12.71
N HIS A 26 -16.46 6.34 14.03
CA HIS A 26 -16.33 5.05 14.70
C HIS A 26 -17.70 4.43 14.98
N LEU A 27 -17.79 3.12 14.82
CA LEU A 27 -18.97 2.36 15.17
C LEU A 27 -19.14 2.31 16.70
N VAL A 28 -20.25 2.86 17.20
CA VAL A 28 -20.59 2.89 18.64
C VAL A 28 -21.81 2.05 19.00
N HIS A 29 -22.58 1.62 18.00
CA HIS A 29 -23.70 0.71 18.18
C HIS A 29 -23.92 -0.14 16.94
N LEU A 30 -24.26 -1.41 17.16
CA LEU A 30 -24.65 -2.35 16.12
C LEU A 30 -25.66 -3.34 16.70
N SER A 31 -26.82 -3.49 16.08
CA SER A 31 -27.84 -4.42 16.56
C SER A 31 -28.80 -4.89 15.45
N SER A 32 -29.57 -5.93 15.75
CA SER A 32 -30.61 -6.47 14.87
C SER A 32 -31.90 -6.63 15.67
N VAL A 33 -32.94 -5.92 15.24
CA VAL A 33 -34.26 -5.82 15.91
C VAL A 33 -35.39 -6.22 14.96
N HIS A 34 -36.63 -6.32 15.45
CA HIS A 34 -37.80 -6.69 14.65
C HIS A 34 -38.86 -5.58 14.60
N THR A 35 -39.19 -4.97 15.74
CA THR A 35 -40.34 -4.06 15.86
C THR A 35 -39.95 -2.59 15.79
N ASP A 36 -40.92 -1.73 15.45
CA ASP A 36 -40.72 -0.27 15.43
C ASP A 36 -40.44 0.29 16.85
N GLU A 37 -40.96 -0.37 17.90
CA GLU A 37 -40.67 -0.06 19.30
C GLU A 37 -39.21 -0.38 19.65
N GLU A 38 -38.73 -1.58 19.30
CA GLU A 38 -37.32 -1.97 19.51
C GLU A 38 -36.34 -1.06 18.75
N ILE A 39 -36.70 -0.58 17.56
CA ILE A 39 -35.92 0.43 16.82
C ILE A 39 -35.84 1.73 17.64
N GLY A 40 -36.97 2.19 18.17
CA GLY A 40 -37.03 3.39 19.01
C GLY A 40 -36.17 3.29 20.25
N ASP A 41 -36.30 2.19 20.99
CA ASP A 41 -35.56 1.95 22.23
C ASP A 41 -34.05 1.84 21.99
N ALA A 42 -33.64 1.11 20.95
CA ALA A 42 -32.23 0.94 20.62
C ALA A 42 -31.57 2.26 20.19
N LEU A 43 -32.31 3.11 19.48
CA LEU A 43 -31.78 4.36 18.94
C LEU A 43 -31.93 5.58 19.86
N ALA A 44 -32.79 5.50 20.89
CA ALA A 44 -33.08 6.62 21.79
C ALA A 44 -31.82 7.37 22.27
N PRO A 45 -30.74 6.71 22.75
CA PRO A 45 -29.53 7.40 23.23
C PRO A 45 -28.82 8.24 22.18
N TYR A 46 -29.02 7.93 20.89
CA TYR A 46 -28.27 8.51 19.77
C TYR A 46 -29.06 9.57 19.00
N VAL A 47 -30.37 9.66 19.25
CA VAL A 47 -31.28 10.57 18.51
C VAL A 47 -31.91 11.65 19.39
N GLU A 48 -31.53 11.74 20.66
CA GLU A 48 -31.93 12.85 21.55
C GLU A 48 -31.34 14.19 21.10
N GLY A 49 -30.05 14.20 20.75
CA GLY A 49 -29.32 15.37 20.25
C GLY A 49 -29.26 15.45 18.71
N PRO A 50 -28.35 16.27 18.15
CA PRO A 50 -28.12 16.34 16.70
C PRO A 50 -27.77 14.98 16.10
N CYS A 51 -28.50 14.59 15.06
CA CYS A 51 -28.29 13.35 14.33
C CYS A 51 -28.77 13.41 12.87
N VAL A 52 -28.13 12.58 12.03
CA VAL A 52 -28.60 12.28 10.68
C VAL A 52 -28.85 10.78 10.58
N VAL A 53 -30.02 10.39 10.10
CA VAL A 53 -30.43 8.99 10.00
C VAL A 53 -30.58 8.60 8.52
N GLY A 54 -29.74 7.69 8.04
CA GLY A 54 -29.87 7.05 6.74
C GLY A 54 -30.73 5.80 6.83
N ILE A 55 -31.82 5.74 6.07
CA ILE A 55 -32.78 4.63 6.11
C ILE A 55 -32.85 3.95 4.74
N ASP A 56 -32.52 2.65 4.66
CA ASP A 56 -32.75 1.81 3.47
C ASP A 56 -34.22 1.40 3.37
N ALA A 57 -35.09 2.38 3.17
CA ALA A 57 -36.48 2.15 2.82
C ALA A 57 -37.10 3.43 2.26
N PRO A 58 -38.11 3.30 1.37
CA PRO A 58 -38.89 4.42 0.90
C PRO A 58 -39.47 5.25 2.04
N LEU A 59 -39.12 6.54 2.12
CA LEU A 59 -39.74 7.48 3.07
C LEU A 59 -41.04 8.05 2.50
N ILE A 60 -41.08 8.30 1.19
CA ILE A 60 -42.23 8.91 0.52
C ILE A 60 -42.54 8.10 -0.73
N VAL A 61 -43.79 7.65 -0.82
CA VAL A 61 -44.33 6.87 -1.94
C VAL A 61 -45.72 7.41 -2.26
N THR A 62 -45.87 8.03 -3.42
CA THR A 62 -47.12 8.69 -3.83
C THR A 62 -47.70 8.11 -5.12
N ASN A 63 -46.88 7.43 -5.92
CA ASN A 63 -47.28 6.84 -7.19
C ASN A 63 -48.11 5.55 -6.99
N PRO A 64 -49.19 5.36 -7.78
CA PRO A 64 -50.06 4.19 -7.64
C PRO A 64 -49.42 2.90 -8.16
N THR A 65 -48.62 2.98 -9.22
CA THR A 65 -47.96 1.85 -9.88
C THR A 65 -46.57 2.26 -10.38
N GLY A 66 -45.79 1.27 -10.85
CA GLY A 66 -44.47 1.52 -11.42
C GLY A 66 -43.41 1.95 -10.39
N SER A 67 -42.36 2.61 -10.89
CA SER A 67 -41.26 3.16 -10.08
C SER A 67 -41.43 4.68 -9.92
N ARG A 68 -41.04 5.22 -8.77
CA ARG A 68 -40.92 6.66 -8.49
C ARG A 68 -39.92 7.31 -9.45
N GLU A 69 -40.03 8.62 -9.66
CA GLU A 69 -39.04 9.38 -10.44
C GLU A 69 -37.62 9.20 -9.90
N ALA A 70 -37.47 9.12 -8.57
CA ALA A 70 -36.20 8.84 -7.89
C ALA A 70 -35.57 7.51 -8.35
N GLU A 71 -36.34 6.42 -8.34
CA GLU A 71 -35.88 5.09 -8.74
C GLU A 71 -35.56 5.04 -10.23
N GLN A 72 -36.38 5.68 -11.08
CA GLN A 72 -36.12 5.76 -12.51
C GLN A 72 -34.80 6.49 -12.80
N ALA A 73 -34.56 7.61 -12.12
CA ALA A 73 -33.36 8.41 -12.29
C ALA A 73 -32.10 7.69 -11.77
N LEU A 74 -32.17 7.11 -10.57
CA LEU A 74 -31.11 6.27 -10.02
C LEU A 74 -30.80 5.10 -10.96
N ASN A 75 -31.82 4.41 -11.48
CA ASN A 75 -31.64 3.24 -12.33
C ASN A 75 -30.97 3.57 -13.67
N ARG A 76 -31.17 4.77 -14.22
CA ARG A 76 -30.43 5.21 -15.43
C ARG A 76 -28.92 5.20 -15.20
N ASP A 77 -28.48 5.66 -14.02
CA ASP A 77 -27.06 5.77 -13.69
C ASP A 77 -26.48 4.43 -13.22
N PHE A 78 -27.29 3.64 -12.50
CA PHE A 78 -26.82 2.48 -11.75
C PHE A 78 -27.15 1.11 -12.34
N HIS A 79 -28.00 1.01 -13.38
CA HIS A 79 -28.35 -0.26 -14.01
C HIS A 79 -27.14 -1.04 -14.53
N ARG A 80 -26.15 -0.34 -15.12
CA ARG A 80 -24.92 -0.97 -15.66
C ARG A 80 -24.08 -1.69 -14.61
N PHE A 81 -24.21 -1.31 -13.34
CA PHE A 81 -23.53 -1.95 -12.21
C PHE A 81 -24.39 -3.02 -11.54
N GLU A 82 -25.59 -3.30 -12.06
CA GLU A 82 -26.59 -4.19 -11.44
C GLU A 82 -27.00 -3.70 -10.03
N ALA A 83 -27.03 -2.37 -9.85
CA ALA A 83 -27.31 -1.67 -8.58
C ALA A 83 -28.64 -0.88 -8.61
N GLY A 84 -29.57 -1.24 -9.50
CA GLY A 84 -30.85 -0.53 -9.60
C GLY A 84 -31.78 -0.77 -8.41
N ALA A 85 -32.52 0.26 -8.00
CA ALA A 85 -33.57 0.19 -7.00
C ALA A 85 -34.84 -0.49 -7.53
N HIS A 86 -35.51 -1.20 -6.62
CA HIS A 86 -36.80 -1.81 -6.89
C HIS A 86 -37.91 -0.75 -6.89
N PRO A 87 -38.97 -0.94 -7.70
CA PRO A 87 -40.10 -0.01 -7.74
C PRO A 87 -40.82 0.05 -6.39
N SER A 88 -41.14 1.25 -5.93
CA SER A 88 -42.01 1.47 -4.76
C SER A 88 -43.27 2.20 -5.21
N ASN A 89 -44.44 1.69 -4.84
CA ASN A 89 -45.74 2.25 -5.21
C ASN A 89 -46.83 1.83 -4.23
N THR A 90 -47.92 2.60 -4.17
CA THR A 90 -49.03 2.36 -3.23
C THR A 90 -49.89 1.14 -3.58
N GLY A 91 -49.70 0.54 -4.76
CA GLY A 91 -50.26 -0.77 -5.09
C GLY A 91 -49.62 -1.95 -4.34
N LYS A 92 -48.46 -1.75 -3.72
CA LYS A 92 -47.82 -2.74 -2.85
C LYS A 92 -48.38 -2.70 -1.43
N PRO A 93 -48.66 -3.87 -0.79
CA PRO A 93 -49.22 -3.92 0.56
C PRO A 93 -48.43 -3.11 1.61
N GLU A 94 -47.11 -3.06 1.47
CA GLU A 94 -46.19 -2.35 2.39
C GLU A 94 -46.36 -0.82 2.35
N PHE A 95 -46.94 -0.27 1.27
CA PHE A 95 -47.09 1.17 1.05
C PHE A 95 -48.55 1.63 0.89
N ALA A 96 -49.51 0.70 0.91
CA ALA A 96 -50.92 0.99 0.69
C ALA A 96 -51.56 1.84 1.81
N GLY A 97 -50.97 1.84 3.01
CA GLY A 97 -51.50 2.52 4.20
C GLY A 97 -51.28 4.05 4.26
N GLY A 98 -50.78 4.68 3.19
CA GLY A 98 -50.57 6.13 3.10
C GLY A 98 -49.35 6.66 3.87
N LEU A 99 -48.74 5.88 4.77
CA LEU A 99 -47.48 6.19 5.44
C LEU A 99 -46.56 4.97 5.39
N THR A 100 -45.39 5.13 4.78
CA THR A 100 -44.40 4.05 4.70
C THR A 100 -43.85 3.73 6.10
N ARG A 101 -43.29 2.53 6.29
CA ARG A 101 -42.63 2.18 7.55
C ARG A 101 -41.50 3.15 7.90
N GLY A 102 -40.69 3.55 6.91
CA GLY A 102 -39.64 4.54 7.10
C GLY A 102 -40.16 5.88 7.62
N ALA A 103 -41.26 6.39 7.04
CA ALA A 103 -41.89 7.62 7.52
C ALA A 103 -42.50 7.50 8.92
N ARG A 104 -43.01 6.32 9.31
CA ARG A 104 -43.45 6.06 10.70
C ARG A 104 -42.29 6.18 11.68
N ILE A 105 -41.16 5.55 11.37
CA ILE A 105 -39.95 5.64 12.20
C ILE A 105 -39.48 7.08 12.31
N CYS A 106 -39.41 7.83 11.20
CA CYS A 106 -39.07 9.25 11.23
C CYS A 106 -40.01 10.07 12.14
N ARG A 107 -41.32 9.79 12.09
CA ARG A 107 -42.30 10.46 12.96
C ARG A 107 -42.12 10.09 14.44
N GLN A 108 -41.90 8.82 14.75
CA GLN A 108 -41.63 8.32 16.10
C GLN A 108 -40.39 8.99 16.71
N LEU A 109 -39.32 9.09 15.92
CA LEU A 109 -38.05 9.69 16.32
C LEU A 109 -38.02 11.22 16.18
N ARG A 110 -39.08 11.84 15.62
CA ARG A 110 -39.21 13.28 15.36
C ARG A 110 -38.09 13.83 14.46
N LEU A 111 -37.83 13.13 13.36
CA LEU A 111 -36.81 13.45 12.37
C LEU A 111 -37.44 14.21 11.19
N ASP A 112 -36.77 15.25 10.74
CA ASP A 112 -37.14 15.96 9.53
C ASP A 112 -36.72 15.16 8.28
N MET A 113 -37.65 14.90 7.36
CA MET A 113 -37.41 14.02 6.21
C MET A 113 -37.02 14.77 4.92
N ASP A 114 -36.91 16.10 4.94
CA ASP A 114 -36.49 16.85 3.75
C ASP A 114 -34.98 16.64 3.54
N PRO A 115 -34.54 16.07 2.41
CA PRO A 115 -33.12 15.81 2.15
C PRO A 115 -32.28 17.10 2.06
N ARG A 116 -32.92 18.26 1.91
CA ARG A 116 -32.27 19.58 1.87
C ARG A 116 -32.37 20.32 3.21
N SER A 117 -32.94 19.69 4.22
CA SER A 117 -33.13 20.28 5.54
C SER A 117 -31.80 20.61 6.22
N GLY A 118 -31.69 21.83 6.72
CA GLY A 118 -30.60 22.25 7.61
C GLY A 118 -30.83 21.92 9.08
N ARG A 119 -31.89 21.16 9.42
CA ARG A 119 -32.21 20.82 10.81
C ARG A 119 -31.17 19.86 11.40
N GLU A 120 -30.94 20.02 12.70
CA GLU A 120 -30.00 19.19 13.46
C GLU A 120 -30.42 17.73 13.58
N ARG A 121 -31.73 17.45 13.47
CA ARG A 121 -32.32 16.10 13.59
C ARG A 121 -33.10 15.78 12.32
N ARG A 122 -32.49 15.02 11.42
CA ARG A 122 -33.03 14.75 10.09
C ARG A 122 -32.78 13.31 9.63
N ALA A 123 -33.59 12.85 8.68
CA ALA A 123 -33.48 11.55 8.06
C ALA A 123 -33.43 11.66 6.54
N ILE A 124 -32.73 10.74 5.91
CA ILE A 124 -32.63 10.61 4.46
C ILE A 124 -32.90 9.17 4.03
N GLU A 125 -33.62 9.02 2.92
CA GLU A 125 -33.72 7.74 2.21
C GLU A 125 -32.38 7.42 1.53
N VAL A 126 -31.81 6.25 1.80
CA VAL A 126 -30.55 5.78 1.20
C VAL A 126 -30.76 4.43 0.52
N TYR A 127 -29.82 4.04 -0.34
CA TYR A 127 -29.85 2.73 -0.99
C TYR A 127 -28.42 2.12 -1.02
N PRO A 128 -28.13 1.04 -0.25
CA PRO A 128 -26.78 0.52 -0.06
C PRO A 128 -26.07 0.07 -1.35
N HIS A 129 -26.78 -0.54 -2.30
CA HIS A 129 -26.14 -1.07 -3.51
C HIS A 129 -25.45 0.02 -4.35
N PRO A 130 -26.12 1.10 -4.82
CA PRO A 130 -25.46 2.25 -5.44
C PRO A 130 -24.37 2.87 -4.58
N ALA A 131 -24.59 2.96 -3.26
CA ALA A 131 -23.62 3.56 -2.36
C ALA A 131 -22.30 2.78 -2.36
N THR A 132 -22.37 1.46 -2.24
CA THR A 132 -21.17 0.60 -2.27
C THR A 132 -20.46 0.61 -3.63
N ILE A 133 -21.20 0.77 -4.75
CA ILE A 133 -20.58 0.98 -6.07
C ILE A 133 -19.63 2.17 -6.01
N VAL A 134 -20.14 3.34 -5.61
CA VAL A 134 -19.35 4.58 -5.62
C VAL A 134 -18.28 4.59 -4.54
N LEU A 135 -18.62 4.19 -3.31
CA LEU A 135 -17.70 4.20 -2.17
C LEU A 135 -16.46 3.35 -2.41
N PHE A 136 -16.64 2.19 -3.03
CA PHE A 136 -15.57 1.20 -3.19
C PHE A 136 -15.13 1.04 -4.64
N ASN A 137 -15.63 1.91 -5.51
CA ASN A 137 -15.37 1.86 -6.94
C ASN A 137 -15.55 0.44 -7.49
N LEU A 138 -16.76 -0.11 -7.36
CA LEU A 138 -17.05 -1.48 -7.82
C LEU A 138 -17.49 -1.49 -9.28
N ALA A 139 -17.06 -2.51 -10.02
CA ALA A 139 -17.53 -2.76 -11.39
C ALA A 139 -19.02 -3.17 -11.44
N LYS A 140 -19.46 -3.94 -10.43
CA LYS A 140 -20.82 -4.46 -10.27
C LYS A 140 -21.13 -4.65 -8.79
N THR A 141 -22.41 -4.81 -8.45
CA THR A 141 -22.82 -5.12 -7.08
C THR A 141 -22.23 -6.44 -6.59
N LEU A 142 -21.77 -6.44 -5.34
CA LEU A 142 -21.39 -7.64 -4.60
C LEU A 142 -22.63 -8.52 -4.39
N LYS A 143 -22.49 -9.84 -4.53
CA LYS A 143 -23.63 -10.76 -4.55
C LYS A 143 -23.94 -11.38 -3.19
N TYR A 144 -23.93 -10.57 -2.13
CA TYR A 144 -24.07 -11.01 -0.73
C TYR A 144 -25.51 -11.25 -0.26
N LYS A 145 -26.52 -10.60 -0.87
CA LYS A 145 -27.93 -10.81 -0.50
C LYS A 145 -28.46 -12.19 -0.91
N ASP A 146 -29.23 -12.87 -0.07
CA ASP A 146 -29.81 -14.18 -0.43
C ASP A 146 -30.84 -14.06 -1.56
N LYS A 147 -30.51 -14.62 -2.71
CA LYS A 147 -31.39 -14.72 -3.89
C LYS A 147 -31.34 -16.14 -4.44
N ARG A 148 -32.43 -16.53 -5.12
CA ARG A 148 -32.57 -17.87 -5.70
C ARG A 148 -31.34 -18.23 -6.55
N GLY A 149 -30.75 -19.40 -6.27
CA GLY A 149 -29.60 -19.93 -7.00
C GLY A 149 -28.22 -19.57 -6.44
N ARG A 150 -28.12 -18.74 -5.39
CA ARG A 150 -26.81 -18.43 -4.76
C ARG A 150 -26.43 -19.48 -3.72
N ALA A 151 -25.18 -19.97 -3.77
CA ALA A 151 -24.63 -20.91 -2.79
C ALA A 151 -24.18 -20.17 -1.51
N LEU A 152 -24.22 -20.85 -0.36
CA LEU A 152 -23.84 -20.28 0.94
C LEU A 152 -22.41 -19.69 0.92
N ASP A 153 -21.44 -20.46 0.42
CA ASP A 153 -20.03 -20.03 0.41
C ASP A 153 -19.81 -18.78 -0.44
N SER A 154 -20.55 -18.65 -1.56
CA SER A 154 -20.49 -17.45 -2.41
C SER A 154 -21.11 -16.24 -1.72
N LEU A 155 -22.24 -16.40 -1.01
CA LEU A 155 -22.83 -15.32 -0.21
C LEU A 155 -21.87 -14.86 0.89
N ARG A 156 -21.26 -15.82 1.61
CA ARG A 156 -20.30 -15.56 2.69
C ARG A 156 -19.07 -14.82 2.15
N ALA A 157 -18.49 -15.27 1.04
CA ALA A 157 -17.32 -14.63 0.44
C ALA A 157 -17.60 -13.18 0.01
N GLU A 158 -18.75 -12.93 -0.63
CA GLU A 158 -19.13 -11.59 -1.06
C GLU A 158 -19.47 -10.67 0.13
N LEU A 159 -20.07 -11.20 1.20
CA LEU A 159 -20.33 -10.43 2.42
C LEU A 159 -19.01 -10.07 3.12
N LEU A 160 -18.07 -11.00 3.25
CA LEU A 160 -16.74 -10.73 3.82
C LEU A 160 -15.99 -9.69 2.99
N ARG A 161 -16.10 -9.75 1.66
CA ARG A 161 -15.52 -8.74 0.77
C ARG A 161 -16.12 -7.35 1.01
N LEU A 162 -17.43 -7.25 1.25
CA LEU A 162 -18.06 -5.98 1.65
C LEU A 162 -17.52 -5.51 3.01
N MET A 163 -17.35 -6.41 3.97
CA MET A 163 -16.76 -6.07 5.27
C MET A 163 -15.31 -5.57 5.15
N ASP A 164 -14.48 -6.20 4.32
CA ASP A 164 -13.11 -5.76 4.02
C ASP A 164 -13.07 -4.35 3.41
N HIS A 165 -14.06 -4.00 2.60
CA HIS A 165 -14.20 -2.66 2.05
C HIS A 165 -14.62 -1.64 3.13
N LEU A 166 -15.59 -1.99 3.97
CA LEU A 166 -16.09 -1.14 5.04
C LEU A 166 -15.03 -0.85 6.11
N GLU A 167 -14.20 -1.84 6.45
CA GLU A 167 -13.10 -1.69 7.43
C GLU A 167 -12.08 -0.61 7.04
N ARG A 168 -12.03 -0.21 5.77
CA ARG A 168 -11.16 0.88 5.27
C ARG A 168 -11.71 2.27 5.56
N ILE A 169 -13.02 2.40 5.79
CA ILE A 169 -13.72 3.67 5.96
C ILE A 169 -14.40 3.80 7.33
N VAL A 170 -14.70 2.68 7.97
CA VAL A 170 -15.23 2.57 9.34
C VAL A 170 -14.27 1.65 10.11
N PRO A 171 -13.44 2.21 11.02
CA PRO A 171 -12.47 1.40 11.76
C PRO A 171 -13.16 0.28 12.57
N PRO A 172 -12.67 -0.97 12.51
CA PRO A 172 -13.31 -2.09 13.21
C PRO A 172 -13.19 -1.97 14.73
N ASP A 173 -14.33 -2.04 15.42
CA ASP A 173 -14.44 -2.15 16.87
C ASP A 173 -14.64 -3.63 17.29
N PRO A 174 -14.64 -3.95 18.61
CA PRO A 174 -14.92 -5.30 19.07
C PRO A 174 -16.27 -5.86 18.59
N THR A 175 -17.30 -5.02 18.47
CA THR A 175 -18.64 -5.43 18.02
C THR A 175 -18.63 -5.88 16.56
N TRP A 176 -17.98 -5.11 15.70
CA TRP A 176 -17.78 -5.43 14.29
C TRP A 176 -16.95 -6.71 14.11
N ARG A 177 -15.85 -6.86 14.87
CA ARG A 177 -15.04 -8.09 14.83
C ARG A 177 -15.83 -9.32 15.25
N ALA A 178 -16.72 -9.18 16.24
CA ALA A 178 -17.61 -10.26 16.64
C ALA A 178 -18.63 -10.61 15.55
N LEU A 179 -19.17 -9.61 14.84
CA LEU A 179 -20.04 -9.84 13.69
C LEU A 179 -19.30 -10.54 12.55
N ARG A 180 -18.07 -10.11 12.25
CA ARG A 180 -17.22 -10.73 11.23
C ARG A 180 -16.97 -12.20 11.53
N ALA A 181 -16.60 -12.53 12.77
CA ALA A 181 -16.40 -13.90 13.21
C ALA A 181 -17.68 -14.76 13.04
N GLN A 182 -18.87 -14.18 13.24
CA GLN A 182 -20.13 -14.88 12.96
C GLN A 182 -20.33 -15.16 11.47
N VAL A 183 -19.97 -14.22 10.60
CA VAL A 183 -20.03 -14.40 9.13
C VAL A 183 -19.06 -15.49 8.69
N GLU A 184 -17.82 -15.47 9.17
CA GLU A 184 -16.79 -16.48 8.86
C GLU A 184 -17.24 -17.89 9.29
N ALA A 185 -17.83 -18.00 10.49
CA ALA A 185 -18.32 -19.26 11.05
C ALA A 185 -19.70 -19.69 10.53
N ALA A 186 -20.38 -18.87 9.71
CA ALA A 186 -21.75 -19.15 9.27
C ALA A 186 -21.83 -20.45 8.46
N THR A 187 -22.79 -21.30 8.84
CA THR A 187 -23.10 -22.58 8.18
C THR A 187 -24.49 -22.58 7.55
N ARG A 188 -25.30 -21.54 7.77
CA ARG A 188 -26.66 -21.39 7.25
C ARG A 188 -26.86 -20.00 6.67
N LYS A 189 -27.69 -19.91 5.62
CA LYS A 189 -28.03 -18.63 4.99
C LYS A 189 -28.75 -17.66 5.92
N SER A 190 -29.55 -18.17 6.86
CA SER A 190 -30.23 -17.36 7.86
C SER A 190 -29.27 -16.66 8.83
N GLU A 191 -28.09 -17.24 9.08
CA GLU A 191 -27.05 -16.62 9.91
C GLU A 191 -26.41 -15.46 9.16
N LEU A 192 -26.15 -15.63 7.86
CA LEU A 192 -25.68 -14.56 6.98
C LEU A 192 -26.69 -13.43 6.86
N GLY A 193 -27.98 -13.73 6.67
CA GLY A 193 -29.03 -12.70 6.56
C GLY A 193 -29.10 -11.79 7.80
N ARG A 194 -28.92 -12.34 9.01
CA ARG A 194 -28.85 -11.53 10.24
C ARG A 194 -27.65 -10.58 10.25
N ALA A 195 -26.52 -11.03 9.72
CA ALA A 195 -25.32 -10.20 9.64
C ALA A 195 -25.40 -9.18 8.50
N GLU A 196 -25.97 -9.56 7.37
CA GLU A 196 -26.23 -8.71 6.21
C GLU A 196 -26.97 -7.42 6.60
N ASP A 197 -28.10 -7.54 7.30
CA ASP A 197 -28.90 -6.37 7.68
C ASP A 197 -28.06 -5.36 8.50
N GLN A 198 -27.22 -5.88 9.41
CA GLN A 198 -26.33 -5.06 10.23
C GLN A 198 -25.20 -4.42 9.40
N VAL A 199 -24.62 -5.15 8.44
CA VAL A 199 -23.59 -4.64 7.54
C VAL A 199 -24.15 -3.53 6.64
N ASP A 200 -25.34 -3.72 6.08
CA ASP A 200 -26.01 -2.70 5.26
C ASP A 200 -26.41 -1.48 6.10
N ALA A 201 -26.77 -1.68 7.37
CA ALA A 201 -26.99 -0.56 8.30
C ALA A 201 -25.71 0.27 8.50
N VAL A 202 -24.52 -0.33 8.54
CA VAL A 202 -23.24 0.42 8.57
C VAL A 202 -23.05 1.25 7.30
N VAL A 203 -23.38 0.70 6.12
CA VAL A 203 -23.36 1.47 4.86
C VAL A 203 -24.30 2.68 4.96
N CYS A 204 -25.52 2.48 5.45
CA CYS A 204 -26.50 3.55 5.63
C CYS A 204 -26.01 4.64 6.58
N ALA A 205 -25.40 4.25 7.71
CA ALA A 205 -24.84 5.18 8.69
C ALA A 205 -23.69 6.00 8.09
N TYR A 206 -22.85 5.37 7.26
CA TYR A 206 -21.76 6.07 6.58
C TYR A 206 -22.28 7.05 5.51
N VAL A 207 -23.34 6.72 4.77
CA VAL A 207 -23.98 7.68 3.86
C VAL A 207 -24.58 8.86 4.63
N ALA A 208 -25.15 8.64 5.81
CA ALA A 208 -25.63 9.71 6.70
C ALA A 208 -24.50 10.63 7.19
N LEU A 209 -23.34 10.06 7.57
CA LEU A 209 -22.10 10.81 7.87
C LEU A 209 -21.66 11.65 6.68
N MET A 210 -21.64 11.09 5.47
CA MET A 210 -21.29 11.82 4.26
C MET A 210 -22.25 12.96 3.96
N ALA A 211 -23.54 12.77 4.19
CA ALA A 211 -24.56 13.79 3.92
C ALA A 211 -24.37 15.03 4.79
N ASP A 212 -23.81 14.86 5.97
CA ASP A 212 -23.51 15.94 6.89
C ASP A 212 -22.16 16.59 6.58
N ARG A 213 -21.09 15.79 6.43
CA ARG A 213 -19.73 16.30 6.27
C ARG A 213 -19.41 16.77 4.86
N TRP A 214 -19.93 16.07 3.86
CA TRP A 214 -19.60 16.27 2.45
C TRP A 214 -20.85 16.23 1.57
N PRO A 215 -21.85 17.10 1.80
CA PRO A 215 -23.11 17.08 1.07
C PRO A 215 -22.93 17.22 -0.45
N LYS A 216 -21.87 17.91 -0.90
CA LYS A 216 -21.52 18.05 -2.33
C LYS A 216 -21.06 16.75 -3.01
N ARG A 217 -20.77 15.70 -2.23
CA ARG A 217 -20.37 14.36 -2.73
C ARG A 217 -21.56 13.40 -2.81
N LEU A 218 -22.78 13.87 -2.53
CA LEU A 218 -23.99 13.07 -2.65
C LEU A 218 -24.91 13.63 -3.75
N THR A 219 -25.62 12.71 -4.39
CA THR A 219 -26.70 13.03 -5.32
C THR A 219 -28.03 12.64 -4.69
N THR A 220 -29.00 13.56 -4.72
CA THR A 220 -30.40 13.27 -4.41
C THR A 220 -31.16 13.05 -5.71
N TYR A 221 -31.61 11.82 -5.94
CA TYR A 221 -32.49 11.47 -7.05
C TYR A 221 -33.95 11.70 -6.64
N GLY A 222 -34.72 12.44 -7.42
CA GLY A 222 -36.13 12.75 -7.12
C GLY A 222 -36.33 14.05 -6.33
N SER A 223 -37.45 14.15 -5.61
CA SER A 223 -37.86 15.34 -4.86
C SER A 223 -38.50 14.95 -3.53
N PHE A 224 -38.56 15.88 -2.58
CA PHE A 224 -39.22 15.59 -1.30
C PHE A 224 -40.71 15.25 -1.51
N GLU A 225 -41.39 15.95 -2.41
CA GLU A 225 -42.82 15.80 -2.65
C GLU A 225 -43.21 14.45 -3.28
N GLN A 226 -42.33 13.90 -4.12
CA GLN A 226 -42.59 12.65 -4.86
C GLN A 226 -41.80 11.44 -4.34
N GLY A 227 -40.94 11.65 -3.35
CA GLY A 227 -39.96 10.69 -2.89
C GLY A 227 -38.61 10.84 -3.59
N TYR A 228 -37.56 10.47 -2.85
CA TYR A 228 -36.19 10.70 -3.23
C TYR A 228 -35.29 9.57 -2.74
N ILE A 229 -34.10 9.43 -3.33
CA ILE A 229 -33.04 8.54 -2.85
C ILE A 229 -31.73 9.33 -2.81
N VAL A 230 -31.01 9.25 -1.70
CA VAL A 230 -29.68 9.86 -1.53
C VAL A 230 -28.60 8.79 -1.61
N THR A 231 -27.59 9.02 -2.44
CA THR A 231 -26.44 8.13 -2.56
C THR A 231 -25.20 8.94 -2.96
N PRO A 232 -23.96 8.47 -2.67
CA PRO A 232 -22.75 9.10 -3.17
C PRO A 232 -22.78 9.33 -4.69
N THR A 233 -22.29 10.49 -5.12
CA THR A 233 -22.32 10.91 -6.52
C THR A 233 -21.45 10.00 -7.37
N LEU A 234 -22.07 9.36 -8.36
CA LEU A 234 -21.36 8.63 -9.40
C LEU A 234 -20.62 9.63 -10.29
N LEU A 235 -19.29 9.64 -10.24
CA LEU A 235 -18.45 10.48 -11.08
C LEU A 235 -18.21 9.82 -12.45
N ASP A 236 -18.05 10.63 -13.50
CA ASP A 236 -17.69 10.13 -14.83
C ASP A 236 -16.36 9.35 -14.84
N THR A 237 -15.45 9.71 -13.94
CA THR A 237 -14.16 9.05 -13.75
C THR A 237 -14.28 7.62 -13.25
N HIS A 238 -15.43 7.19 -12.73
CA HIS A 238 -15.66 5.81 -12.27
C HIS A 238 -15.39 4.81 -13.39
N GLY A 239 -15.90 5.07 -14.59
CA GLY A 239 -15.68 4.20 -15.75
C GLY A 239 -14.21 4.14 -16.17
N ALA A 240 -13.52 5.29 -16.17
CA ALA A 240 -12.10 5.37 -16.49
C ALA A 240 -11.24 4.60 -15.49
N ILE A 241 -11.54 4.70 -14.18
CA ILE A 241 -10.80 3.95 -13.16
C ILE A 241 -11.05 2.44 -13.30
N GLN A 242 -12.28 2.00 -13.56
CA GLN A 242 -12.55 0.57 -13.81
C GLN A 242 -11.76 0.03 -15.00
N GLN A 243 -11.73 0.79 -16.10
CA GLN A 243 -10.96 0.42 -17.28
C GLN A 243 -9.47 0.32 -16.96
N ALA A 244 -8.93 1.30 -16.24
CA ALA A 244 -7.54 1.31 -15.79
C ALA A 244 -7.21 0.10 -14.90
N VAL A 245 -8.10 -0.26 -13.97
CA VAL A 245 -7.91 -1.43 -13.08
C VAL A 245 -7.96 -2.74 -13.86
N ALA A 246 -8.88 -2.88 -14.82
CA ALA A 246 -8.97 -4.07 -15.66
C ALA A 246 -7.72 -4.26 -16.51
N GLU A 247 -7.27 -3.20 -17.19
CA GLU A 247 -6.04 -3.23 -17.99
C GLU A 247 -4.80 -3.50 -17.12
N TYR A 248 -4.73 -2.91 -15.92
CA TYR A 248 -3.65 -3.20 -14.97
C TYR A 248 -3.64 -4.67 -14.57
N ALA A 249 -4.81 -5.26 -14.30
CA ALA A 249 -4.92 -6.68 -13.93
C ALA A 249 -4.41 -7.61 -15.04
N GLU A 250 -4.64 -7.26 -16.31
CA GLU A 250 -4.12 -8.00 -17.47
C GLU A 250 -2.60 -7.88 -17.60
N ARG A 251 -2.02 -6.72 -17.26
CA ARG A 251 -0.58 -6.43 -17.33
C ARG A 251 0.22 -6.91 -16.11
N GLN A 252 -0.44 -7.15 -14.99
CA GLN A 252 0.21 -7.45 -13.71
C GLN A 252 1.17 -8.66 -13.76
N PRO A 253 0.83 -9.78 -14.44
CA PRO A 253 1.75 -10.92 -14.55
C PRO A 253 3.06 -10.58 -15.27
N GLN A 254 3.02 -9.74 -16.31
CA GLN A 254 4.23 -9.27 -17.01
C GLN A 254 5.04 -8.32 -16.12
N LEU A 255 4.38 -7.45 -15.35
CA LEU A 255 5.07 -6.56 -14.41
C LEU A 255 5.80 -7.33 -13.30
N VAL A 256 5.34 -8.53 -12.92
CA VAL A 256 6.07 -9.40 -12.00
C VAL A 256 7.41 -9.84 -12.60
N ALA A 257 7.44 -10.20 -13.89
CA ALA A 257 8.69 -10.54 -14.58
C ALA A 257 9.62 -9.33 -14.68
N VAL A 258 9.09 -8.16 -15.05
CA VAL A 258 9.85 -6.89 -15.09
C VAL A 258 10.46 -6.56 -13.73
N ALA A 259 9.72 -6.80 -12.63
CA ALA A 259 10.25 -6.58 -11.27
C ALA A 259 11.45 -7.50 -10.96
N ALA A 260 11.43 -8.74 -11.43
CA ALA A 260 12.55 -9.68 -11.25
C ALA A 260 13.77 -9.27 -12.08
N GLU A 261 13.57 -8.83 -13.33
CA GLU A 261 14.64 -8.31 -14.19
C GLU A 261 15.30 -7.08 -13.58
N TYR A 262 14.51 -6.14 -13.03
CA TYR A 262 15.04 -5.00 -12.31
C TYR A 262 15.87 -5.40 -11.08
N VAL A 263 15.45 -6.43 -10.33
CA VAL A 263 16.23 -6.95 -9.19
C VAL A 263 17.58 -7.49 -9.67
N GLU A 264 17.60 -8.29 -10.73
CA GLU A 264 18.85 -8.83 -11.30
C GLU A 264 19.78 -7.70 -11.77
N GLN A 265 19.25 -6.74 -12.52
CA GLN A 265 20.03 -5.61 -13.04
C GLN A 265 20.58 -4.73 -11.91
N VAL A 266 19.75 -4.35 -10.94
CA VAL A 266 20.20 -3.54 -9.80
C VAL A 266 21.25 -4.29 -8.98
N THR A 267 21.04 -5.58 -8.71
CA THR A 267 22.01 -6.41 -7.98
C THR A 267 23.36 -6.43 -8.69
N GLY A 268 23.37 -6.68 -10.01
CA GLY A 268 24.59 -6.67 -10.81
C GLY A 268 25.34 -5.34 -10.79
N LEU A 269 24.62 -4.22 -10.88
CA LEU A 269 25.20 -2.87 -10.80
C LEU A 269 25.84 -2.59 -9.43
N LEU A 270 25.19 -3.00 -8.34
CA LEU A 270 25.71 -2.80 -6.99
C LEU A 270 26.94 -3.68 -6.72
N ASP A 271 26.92 -4.93 -7.20
CA ASP A 271 28.05 -5.85 -7.09
C ASP A 271 29.25 -5.35 -7.90
N GLU A 272 29.02 -4.82 -9.12
CA GLU A 272 30.05 -4.22 -9.97
C GLU A 272 30.67 -2.97 -9.33
N ALA A 273 29.84 -2.13 -8.70
CA ALA A 273 30.30 -0.97 -7.95
C ALA A 273 31.00 -1.36 -6.63
N GLY A 274 30.86 -2.61 -6.18
CA GLY A 274 31.38 -3.07 -4.90
C GLY A 274 30.66 -2.49 -3.68
N ILE A 275 29.41 -2.04 -3.86
CA ILE A 275 28.59 -1.45 -2.80
C ILE A 275 28.15 -2.55 -1.83
N ASN A 276 28.26 -2.26 -0.53
CA ASN A 276 27.77 -3.16 0.50
C ASN A 276 26.27 -2.94 0.75
N TYR A 277 25.47 -3.99 0.59
CA TYR A 277 24.03 -3.97 0.86
C TYR A 277 23.64 -5.21 1.67
N LEU A 278 22.47 -5.18 2.30
CA LEU A 278 21.87 -6.34 2.96
C LEU A 278 21.06 -7.17 1.96
N SER A 279 20.20 -6.51 1.18
CA SER A 279 19.30 -7.19 0.23
C SER A 279 18.79 -6.26 -0.87
N VAL A 280 18.46 -6.87 -2.02
CA VAL A 280 17.67 -6.27 -3.09
C VAL A 280 16.44 -7.14 -3.31
N ALA A 281 15.24 -6.55 -3.30
CA ALA A 281 13.99 -7.27 -3.51
C ALA A 281 13.04 -6.46 -4.39
N GLY A 282 12.24 -7.12 -5.23
CA GLY A 282 11.33 -6.50 -6.17
C GLY A 282 9.93 -7.09 -6.12
N ARG A 283 8.92 -6.27 -6.43
CA ARG A 283 7.52 -6.72 -6.55
C ARG A 283 6.73 -5.86 -7.52
N ALA A 284 5.73 -6.47 -8.15
CA ALA A 284 4.63 -5.74 -8.80
C ALA A 284 3.52 -5.43 -7.78
N LYS A 285 2.87 -4.28 -7.92
CA LYS A 285 1.74 -3.90 -7.06
C LYS A 285 0.56 -4.85 -7.27
N SER A 286 -0.16 -5.22 -6.21
CA SER A 286 -1.37 -6.04 -6.36
C SER A 286 -2.50 -5.24 -7.03
N VAL A 287 -3.42 -5.94 -7.72
CA VAL A 287 -4.58 -5.31 -8.38
C VAL A 287 -5.42 -4.51 -7.37
N ASP A 288 -5.66 -5.07 -6.18
CA ASP A 288 -6.43 -4.39 -5.13
C ASP A 288 -5.74 -3.11 -4.63
N SER A 289 -4.41 -3.14 -4.48
CA SER A 289 -3.63 -1.97 -4.08
C SER A 289 -3.58 -0.92 -5.18
N PHE A 290 -3.54 -1.34 -6.45
CA PHE A 290 -3.64 -0.43 -7.59
C PHE A 290 -5.03 0.21 -7.65
N ALA A 291 -6.11 -0.56 -7.53
CA ALA A 291 -7.48 -0.06 -7.53
C ALA A 291 -7.73 0.95 -6.40
N ALA A 292 -7.25 0.65 -5.19
CA ALA A 292 -7.34 1.58 -4.06
C ALA A 292 -6.59 2.90 -4.32
N LYS A 293 -5.42 2.84 -4.98
CA LYS A 293 -4.64 4.03 -5.32
C LYS A 293 -5.29 4.82 -6.47
N ALA A 294 -5.79 4.14 -7.49
CA ALA A 294 -6.48 4.74 -8.64
C ALA A 294 -7.79 5.42 -8.24
N ALA A 295 -8.50 4.88 -7.24
CA ALA A 295 -9.72 5.46 -6.69
C ALA A 295 -9.48 6.57 -5.66
N ARG A 296 -8.21 6.88 -5.32
CA ARG A 296 -7.90 7.93 -4.35
C ARG A 296 -8.40 9.27 -4.85
N THR A 297 -8.95 10.07 -3.96
CA THR A 297 -9.37 11.45 -4.25
C THR A 297 -8.61 12.44 -3.37
N VAL A 298 -8.34 13.62 -3.91
CA VAL A 298 -7.78 14.79 -3.21
C VAL A 298 -8.74 15.94 -3.44
N ASP A 299 -9.21 16.57 -2.36
CA ASP A 299 -10.21 17.65 -2.39
C ASP A 299 -11.51 17.33 -3.17
N GLY A 300 -11.85 16.05 -3.27
CA GLY A 300 -13.05 15.57 -3.97
C GLY A 300 -12.86 15.35 -5.47
N LEU A 301 -11.66 15.56 -6.00
CA LEU A 301 -11.27 15.20 -7.36
C LEU A 301 -10.43 13.91 -7.34
N PRO A 302 -10.46 13.10 -8.40
CA PRO A 302 -9.53 11.97 -8.55
C PRO A 302 -8.09 12.45 -8.39
N ALA A 303 -7.31 11.73 -7.59
CA ALA A 303 -5.89 12.01 -7.40
C ALA A 303 -5.07 11.75 -8.66
N TYR A 304 -5.59 10.89 -9.55
CA TYR A 304 -4.97 10.52 -10.81
C TYR A 304 -6.00 10.63 -11.94
N SER A 305 -5.65 11.34 -13.01
CA SER A 305 -6.51 11.48 -14.18
C SER A 305 -6.38 10.29 -15.14
N ASP A 306 -5.15 9.77 -15.25
CA ASP A 306 -4.79 8.51 -15.92
C ASP A 306 -4.00 7.62 -14.94
N PRO A 307 -4.69 6.79 -14.13
CA PRO A 307 -4.02 5.96 -13.14
C PRO A 307 -2.97 5.00 -13.71
N LEU A 308 -3.10 4.53 -14.96
CA LEU A 308 -2.15 3.61 -15.58
C LEU A 308 -0.81 4.26 -15.90
N ARG A 309 -0.80 5.57 -16.15
CA ARG A 309 0.41 6.35 -16.44
C ARG A 309 0.96 7.07 -15.22
N GLU A 310 0.08 7.63 -14.40
CA GLU A 310 0.48 8.51 -13.29
C GLU A 310 0.88 7.72 -12.02
N ILE A 311 0.40 6.49 -11.84
CA ILE A 311 0.84 5.64 -10.73
C ILE A 311 2.21 5.04 -11.07
N GLY A 312 3.27 5.68 -10.55
CA GLY A 312 4.66 5.27 -10.82
C GLY A 312 5.17 4.03 -10.05
N ASP A 313 4.50 3.61 -8.98
CA ASP A 313 4.92 2.48 -8.13
C ASP A 313 4.26 1.15 -8.53
N GLN A 314 4.02 0.94 -9.83
CA GLN A 314 3.51 -0.33 -10.36
C GLN A 314 4.54 -1.46 -10.23
N VAL A 315 5.82 -1.15 -10.49
CA VAL A 315 6.97 -1.99 -10.17
C VAL A 315 7.77 -1.28 -9.07
N GLY A 316 7.99 -1.97 -7.96
CA GLY A 316 8.77 -1.47 -6.84
C GLY A 316 9.98 -2.35 -6.58
N VAL A 317 11.16 -1.75 -6.50
CA VAL A 317 12.42 -2.39 -6.08
C VAL A 317 12.85 -1.77 -4.75
N ARG A 318 13.42 -2.56 -3.87
CA ARG A 318 13.89 -2.13 -2.57
C ARG A 318 15.33 -2.57 -2.38
N VAL A 319 16.21 -1.61 -2.10
CA VAL A 319 17.62 -1.84 -1.79
C VAL A 319 17.83 -1.48 -0.32
N ILE A 320 18.22 -2.46 0.49
CA ILE A 320 18.54 -2.27 1.90
C ILE A 320 20.05 -2.27 2.06
N THR A 321 20.61 -1.19 2.60
CA THR A 321 22.03 -0.99 2.90
C THR A 321 22.27 -1.02 4.41
N TYR A 322 23.54 -1.01 4.83
CA TYR A 322 23.85 -1.03 6.27
C TYR A 322 23.89 0.37 6.88
N VAL A 323 24.34 1.37 6.13
CA VAL A 323 24.54 2.74 6.62
C VAL A 323 24.13 3.77 5.59
N ARG A 324 24.00 5.04 6.01
CA ARG A 324 23.48 6.11 5.18
C ARG A 324 24.36 6.48 3.98
N ALA A 325 25.69 6.39 4.09
CA ALA A 325 26.57 6.73 2.97
C ALA A 325 26.34 5.82 1.76
N ASP A 326 26.05 4.53 2.00
CA ASP A 326 25.79 3.56 0.94
C ASP A 326 24.46 3.84 0.23
N VAL A 327 23.49 4.48 0.91
CA VAL A 327 22.23 4.94 0.29
C VAL A 327 22.52 5.96 -0.83
N SER A 328 23.42 6.90 -0.57
CA SER A 328 23.83 7.88 -1.59
C SER A 328 24.58 7.22 -2.72
N ALA A 329 25.54 6.33 -2.42
CA ALA A 329 26.30 5.60 -3.43
C ALA A 329 25.39 4.77 -4.36
N VAL A 330 24.38 4.09 -3.80
CA VAL A 330 23.38 3.36 -4.59
C VAL A 330 22.63 4.32 -5.52
N ALA A 331 22.12 5.44 -5.00
CA ALA A 331 21.37 6.39 -5.81
C ALA A 331 22.19 6.95 -6.97
N ASP A 332 23.47 7.25 -6.73
CA ASP A 332 24.37 7.73 -7.77
C ASP A 332 24.65 6.63 -8.82
N VAL A 333 24.89 5.38 -8.40
CA VAL A 333 25.05 4.24 -9.33
C VAL A 333 23.82 4.07 -10.22
N LEU A 334 22.62 4.11 -9.62
CA LEU A 334 21.37 4.00 -10.38
C LEU A 334 21.19 5.17 -11.34
N GLY A 335 21.45 6.40 -10.89
CA GLY A 335 21.32 7.60 -11.73
C GLY A 335 22.30 7.67 -12.90
N ALA A 336 23.40 6.91 -12.82
CA ALA A 336 24.38 6.81 -13.90
C ALA A 336 24.04 5.72 -14.94
N GLN A 337 23.08 4.84 -14.65
CA GLN A 337 22.77 3.63 -15.44
C GLN A 337 21.33 3.61 -15.96
N PHE A 338 20.41 4.32 -15.31
CA PHE A 338 19.01 4.44 -15.71
C PHE A 338 18.66 5.88 -16.04
N ASP A 339 17.57 6.06 -16.80
CA ASP A 339 16.95 7.37 -16.94
C ASP A 339 16.17 7.70 -15.66
N VAL A 340 16.58 8.75 -14.94
CA VAL A 340 15.96 9.14 -13.66
C VAL A 340 14.85 10.14 -13.92
N LEU A 341 13.61 9.68 -13.72
CA LEU A 341 12.41 10.48 -13.89
C LEU A 341 12.07 11.33 -12.66
N ASP A 342 12.44 10.87 -11.46
CA ASP A 342 12.24 11.56 -10.18
C ASP A 342 13.23 11.03 -9.13
N ASP A 343 13.69 11.87 -8.22
CA ASP A 343 14.56 11.49 -7.08
C ASP A 343 14.17 12.30 -5.84
N ARG A 344 13.69 11.58 -4.83
CA ARG A 344 13.16 12.17 -3.60
C ARG A 344 13.83 11.57 -2.37
N ASP A 345 14.54 12.41 -1.62
CA ASP A 345 15.05 12.07 -0.29
C ASP A 345 14.04 12.50 0.77
N LEU A 346 13.17 11.56 1.16
CA LEU A 346 12.09 11.82 2.11
C LEU A 346 12.60 12.10 3.52
N GLY A 347 13.83 11.65 3.85
CA GLY A 347 14.49 12.02 5.10
C GLY A 347 14.83 13.50 5.13
N ASN A 348 15.41 14.02 4.04
CA ASN A 348 15.72 15.45 3.91
C ASN A 348 14.45 16.31 3.81
N GLU A 349 13.42 15.86 3.09
CA GLU A 349 12.12 16.55 3.04
C GLU A 349 11.54 16.69 4.46
N THR A 350 11.46 15.58 5.21
CA THR A 350 10.92 15.58 6.58
C THR A 350 11.75 16.45 7.53
N ALA A 351 13.09 16.39 7.42
CA ALA A 351 13.99 17.21 8.22
C ALA A 351 13.84 18.71 7.92
N SER A 352 13.62 19.07 6.65
CA SER A 352 13.39 20.47 6.24
C SER A 352 12.10 21.07 6.79
N GLU A 353 11.12 20.22 7.11
CA GLU A 353 9.87 20.60 7.80
C GLU A 353 10.02 20.65 9.33
N GLY A 354 11.23 20.44 9.87
CA GLY A 354 11.49 20.42 11.31
C GLY A 354 10.89 19.20 12.03
N ARG A 355 10.63 18.12 11.30
CA ARG A 355 10.04 16.88 11.82
C ARG A 355 11.06 15.75 11.75
N PHE A 356 10.90 14.76 12.63
CA PHE A 356 11.60 13.48 12.54
C PHE A 356 10.58 12.42 12.11
N GLY A 357 10.91 11.58 11.14
CA GLY A 357 9.93 10.67 10.57
C GLY A 357 10.52 9.74 9.51
N TYR A 358 9.66 9.28 8.61
CA TYR A 358 10.00 8.29 7.58
C TYR A 358 11.19 8.75 6.72
N ALA A 359 12.30 8.00 6.80
CA ALA A 359 13.50 8.24 6.01
C ALA A 359 13.67 7.14 4.95
N SER A 360 13.68 7.54 3.68
CA SER A 360 13.95 6.68 2.53
C SER A 360 14.28 7.57 1.33
N ARG A 361 15.18 7.12 0.44
CA ARG A 361 15.40 7.76 -0.86
C ARG A 361 14.64 6.99 -1.94
N HIS A 362 13.78 7.65 -2.68
CA HIS A 362 12.93 7.06 -3.72
C HIS A 362 13.38 7.59 -5.07
N LEU A 363 13.85 6.69 -5.94
CA LEU A 363 14.19 7.01 -7.32
C LEU A 363 13.12 6.41 -8.24
N GLN A 364 12.56 7.21 -9.12
CA GLN A 364 11.76 6.75 -10.24
C GLN A 364 12.68 6.60 -11.44
N VAL A 365 12.92 5.37 -11.89
CA VAL A 365 13.89 5.06 -12.95
C VAL A 365 13.22 4.35 -14.12
N ALA A 366 13.73 4.60 -15.32
CA ALA A 366 13.31 3.92 -16.54
C ALA A 366 14.48 3.20 -17.22
N ARG A 367 14.19 2.02 -17.76
CA ARG A 367 15.07 1.28 -18.68
C ARG A 367 14.92 1.83 -20.10
N GLU A 368 15.86 1.48 -20.97
CA GLU A 368 15.83 1.85 -22.40
C GLU A 368 14.57 1.35 -23.13
N ASP A 369 13.99 0.24 -22.68
CA ASP A 369 12.73 -0.32 -23.20
C ASP A 369 11.47 0.42 -22.71
N GLY A 370 11.64 1.47 -21.91
CA GLY A 370 10.58 2.30 -21.36
C GLY A 370 9.88 1.71 -20.14
N GLN A 371 10.29 0.55 -19.62
CA GLN A 371 9.75 0.01 -18.37
C GLN A 371 10.20 0.87 -17.20
N VAL A 372 9.26 1.29 -16.35
CA VAL A 372 9.54 2.18 -15.22
C VAL A 372 9.42 1.41 -13.91
N ALA A 373 10.35 1.66 -12.99
CA ALA A 373 10.30 1.15 -11.62
C ALA A 373 10.57 2.27 -10.59
N GLN A 374 9.97 2.13 -9.41
CA GLN A 374 10.35 2.91 -8.25
C GLN A 374 11.36 2.12 -7.42
N VAL A 375 12.59 2.59 -7.32
CA VAL A 375 13.64 2.02 -6.45
C VAL A 375 13.67 2.78 -5.12
N GLN A 376 13.43 2.06 -4.03
CA GLN A 376 13.46 2.58 -2.68
C GLN A 376 14.76 2.13 -1.99
N VAL A 377 15.63 3.07 -1.70
CA VAL A 377 16.91 2.83 -1.05
C VAL A 377 16.83 3.24 0.42
N ARG A 378 17.21 2.34 1.32
CA ARG A 378 17.12 2.52 2.78
C ARG A 378 18.28 1.86 3.51
N THR A 379 18.56 2.30 4.73
CA THR A 379 19.37 1.52 5.68
C THR A 379 18.53 0.40 6.32
N VAL A 380 19.19 -0.56 6.98
CA VAL A 380 18.52 -1.64 7.72
C VAL A 380 17.62 -1.08 8.83
N LEU A 381 18.04 0.00 9.50
CA LEU A 381 17.27 0.64 10.56
C LEU A 381 16.05 1.38 10.00
N GLN A 382 16.22 2.12 8.90
CA GLN A 382 15.12 2.77 8.18
C GLN A 382 14.09 1.75 7.67
N HIS A 383 14.56 0.61 7.17
CA HIS A 383 13.68 -0.48 6.75
C HIS A 383 12.89 -1.05 7.91
N ALA A 384 13.56 -1.37 9.03
CA ALA A 384 12.91 -1.91 10.22
C ALA A 384 11.83 -0.97 10.77
N TRP A 385 12.12 0.32 10.85
CA TRP A 385 11.15 1.34 11.28
C TRP A 385 9.92 1.37 10.38
N ALA A 386 10.14 1.42 9.06
CA ALA A 386 9.06 1.56 8.10
C ALA A 386 8.19 0.31 7.99
N GLU A 387 8.74 -0.89 8.16
CA GLU A 387 7.93 -2.11 8.23
C GLU A 387 7.06 -2.11 9.49
N PHE A 388 7.60 -1.68 10.63
CA PHE A 388 6.84 -1.55 11.88
C PHE A 388 5.71 -0.52 11.79
N GLU A 389 6.02 0.65 11.23
CA GLU A 389 5.03 1.71 11.02
C GLU A 389 3.95 1.24 10.05
N HIS A 390 4.34 0.66 8.91
CA HIS A 390 3.42 0.17 7.92
C HIS A 390 2.51 -0.92 8.49
N ASP A 391 3.04 -1.91 9.22
CA ASP A 391 2.22 -2.96 9.80
C ASP A 391 1.22 -2.41 10.84
N ILE A 392 1.63 -1.48 11.70
CA ILE A 392 0.73 -0.89 12.69
C ILE A 392 -0.34 -0.03 12.02
N ARG A 393 0.01 0.75 11.00
CA ARG A 393 -0.94 1.63 10.29
C ARG A 393 -1.83 0.87 9.29
N TYR A 394 -1.36 -0.24 8.73
CA TYR A 394 -2.08 -1.01 7.71
C TYR A 394 -2.88 -2.17 8.29
N LYS A 395 -2.38 -2.86 9.34
CA LYS A 395 -3.10 -3.96 10.01
C LYS A 395 -3.86 -3.51 11.25
N GLY A 396 -3.62 -2.29 11.76
CA GLY A 396 -4.28 -1.74 12.93
C GLY A 396 -5.14 -0.53 12.58
N SER A 397 -6.43 -0.58 12.93
CA SER A 397 -7.17 0.63 13.26
C SER A 397 -6.59 1.19 14.56
N VAL A 398 -5.50 1.97 14.47
CA VAL A 398 -4.95 2.66 15.64
C VAL A 398 -6.09 3.48 16.26
N PRO A 399 -6.55 3.16 17.48
CA PRO A 399 -7.60 3.93 18.12
C PRO A 399 -7.19 5.40 18.20
N THR A 400 -8.10 6.32 17.91
CA THR A 400 -7.78 7.76 17.87
C THR A 400 -7.22 8.29 19.20
N GLU A 401 -7.60 7.67 20.32
CA GLU A 401 -7.04 7.93 21.65
C GLU A 401 -5.53 7.66 21.75
N HIS A 402 -5.00 6.74 20.95
CA HIS A 402 -3.58 6.36 20.92
C HIS A 402 -2.83 6.96 19.73
N ALA A 403 -3.52 7.46 18.71
CA ALA A 403 -2.90 7.97 17.49
C ALA A 403 -1.81 9.01 17.77
N ARG A 404 -2.08 10.00 18.63
CA ARG A 404 -1.09 11.02 19.01
C ARG A 404 0.09 10.46 19.79
N ASP A 405 -0.16 9.49 20.68
CA ASP A 405 0.92 8.85 21.44
C ASP A 405 1.80 7.99 20.52
N PHE A 406 1.18 7.25 19.59
CA PHE A 406 1.89 6.44 18.61
C PHE A 406 2.69 7.30 17.64
N ASP A 407 2.12 8.38 17.10
CA ASP A 407 2.86 9.32 16.25
C ASP A 407 4.07 9.90 16.99
N ARG A 408 3.90 10.27 18.27
CA ARG A 408 5.01 10.71 19.12
C ARG A 408 6.06 9.61 19.32
N ARG A 409 5.65 8.36 19.58
CA ARG A 409 6.57 7.23 19.76
C ARG A 409 7.32 6.87 18.48
N PHE A 410 6.65 6.88 17.33
CA PHE A 410 7.28 6.68 16.03
C PHE A 410 8.30 7.77 15.73
N THR A 411 7.99 9.03 16.06
CA THR A 411 8.91 10.17 15.96
C THR A 411 10.15 9.96 16.84
N LEU A 412 9.97 9.55 18.10
CA LEU A 412 11.08 9.25 19.02
C LEU A 412 11.94 8.06 18.54
N ALA A 413 11.29 7.01 18.04
CA ALA A 413 11.96 5.86 17.46
C ALA A 413 12.78 6.26 16.22
N ALA A 414 12.25 7.11 15.35
CA ALA A 414 12.98 7.62 14.19
C ALA A 414 14.26 8.37 14.64
N GLY A 415 14.16 9.24 15.64
CA GLY A 415 15.33 9.94 16.18
C GLY A 415 16.39 9.01 16.81
N LEU A 416 15.97 7.95 17.52
CA LEU A 416 16.89 6.95 18.06
C LEU A 416 17.63 6.17 16.96
N LEU A 417 16.91 5.81 15.88
CA LEU A 417 17.50 5.09 14.76
C LEU A 417 18.46 5.97 13.96
N GLU A 418 18.14 7.25 13.79
CA GLU A 418 19.06 8.20 13.16
C GLU A 418 20.37 8.35 13.96
N LEU A 419 20.28 8.44 15.29
CA LEU A 419 21.47 8.43 16.15
C LEU A 419 22.25 7.12 16.03
N ALA A 420 21.58 5.97 16.00
CA ALA A 420 22.24 4.68 15.82
C ALA A 420 22.95 4.56 14.47
N ASP A 421 22.32 5.04 13.38
CA ASP A 421 22.95 5.08 12.04
C ASP A 421 24.21 5.98 12.03
N GLN A 422 24.21 7.10 12.76
CA GLN A 422 25.39 7.96 12.93
C GLN A 422 26.52 7.25 13.70
N GLU A 423 26.19 6.54 14.78
CA GLU A 423 27.17 5.75 15.54
C GLU A 423 27.75 4.61 14.71
N PHE A 424 26.93 3.89 13.92
CA PHE A 424 27.43 2.86 13.02
C PHE A 424 28.35 3.43 11.93
N THR A 425 28.01 4.61 11.40
CA THR A 425 28.88 5.32 10.45
C THR A 425 30.22 5.67 11.10
N THR A 426 30.21 6.22 12.32
CA THR A 426 31.41 6.57 13.08
C THR A 426 32.27 5.34 13.42
N ILE A 427 31.66 4.23 13.84
CA ILE A 427 32.36 2.97 14.10
C ILE A 427 33.03 2.47 12.83
N ARG A 428 32.33 2.52 11.69
CA ARG A 428 32.86 2.12 10.39
C ARG A 428 34.06 2.97 9.99
N GLU A 429 33.99 4.28 10.14
CA GLU A 429 35.09 5.20 9.86
C GLU A 429 36.31 4.94 10.76
N ARG A 430 36.10 4.68 12.06
CA ARG A 430 37.20 4.37 12.98
C ARG A 430 37.85 3.02 12.68
N LEU A 431 37.08 2.03 12.26
CA LEU A 431 37.61 0.73 11.83
C LEU A 431 38.46 0.84 10.55
N ARG A 432 38.11 1.74 9.61
CA ARG A 432 38.97 2.06 8.45
C ARG A 432 40.37 2.51 8.89
N GLY A 433 40.48 3.26 9.99
CA GLY A 433 41.76 3.76 10.51
C GLY A 433 42.57 2.77 11.38
N ALA A 434 41.98 1.68 11.86
CA ALA A 434 42.58 0.80 12.88
C ALA A 434 43.09 -0.56 12.35
N ALA A 435 42.72 -0.96 11.12
CA ALA A 435 43.04 -2.27 10.57
C ALA A 435 44.46 -2.34 9.98
N VAL A 436 45.47 -2.31 10.86
CA VAL A 436 46.84 -2.79 10.57
C VAL A 436 47.26 -3.68 11.73
N GLY A 437 46.77 -4.92 11.75
CA GLY A 437 47.32 -5.98 12.60
C GLY A 437 48.36 -6.77 11.82
N GLU A 438 49.46 -7.17 12.45
CA GLU A 438 50.50 -8.02 11.85
C GLU A 438 49.88 -9.35 11.37
N VAL A 439 49.64 -9.46 10.06
CA VAL A 439 49.24 -10.71 9.41
C VAL A 439 50.52 -11.45 9.02
N ASP A 440 50.65 -12.73 9.35
CA ASP A 440 51.78 -13.54 8.90
C ASP A 440 51.66 -13.80 7.40
N ALA A 441 52.33 -12.97 6.60
CA ALA A 441 52.21 -12.98 5.15
C ALA A 441 52.76 -14.25 4.48
N ALA A 442 53.54 -15.06 5.22
CA ALA A 442 54.19 -16.27 4.72
C ALA A 442 53.37 -17.56 4.96
N ALA A 443 52.26 -17.51 5.71
CA ALA A 443 51.42 -18.67 5.96
C ALA A 443 50.74 -19.20 4.69
N GLU A 444 50.70 -20.53 4.53
CA GLU A 444 49.99 -21.18 3.42
C GLU A 444 48.47 -21.12 3.61
N GLY A 445 47.78 -20.67 2.56
CA GLY A 445 46.33 -20.51 2.53
C GLY A 445 45.92 -19.09 2.90
N VAL A 446 45.38 -18.34 1.94
CA VAL A 446 44.84 -17.00 2.18
C VAL A 446 43.40 -17.13 2.62
N SER A 447 43.13 -17.00 3.93
CA SER A 447 41.74 -17.00 4.40
C SER A 447 41.04 -15.68 4.04
N PRO A 448 39.69 -15.67 3.92
CA PRO A 448 38.94 -14.44 3.63
C PRO A 448 39.17 -13.34 4.68
N ARG A 449 39.42 -13.73 5.93
CA ARG A 449 39.69 -12.81 7.04
C ARG A 449 41.07 -12.18 6.94
N GLU A 450 42.09 -12.96 6.61
CA GLU A 450 43.45 -12.47 6.39
C GLU A 450 43.51 -11.57 5.16
N LEU A 451 42.82 -11.94 4.09
CA LEU A 451 42.70 -11.11 2.89
C LEU A 451 42.02 -9.76 3.18
N ALA A 452 40.94 -9.76 3.96
CA ALA A 452 40.28 -8.53 4.36
C ALA A 452 41.20 -7.61 5.17
N ALA A 453 41.97 -8.16 6.11
CA ALA A 453 42.95 -7.40 6.89
C ALA A 453 44.09 -6.85 6.03
N TYR A 454 44.62 -7.68 5.12
CA TYR A 454 45.66 -7.29 4.17
C TYR A 454 45.20 -6.14 3.26
N LEU A 455 44.02 -6.28 2.65
CA LEU A 455 43.47 -5.26 1.75
C LEU A 455 43.09 -3.97 2.48
N ALA A 456 42.69 -4.03 3.75
CA ALA A 456 42.45 -2.82 4.55
C ALA A 456 43.74 -2.01 4.77
N GLY A 457 44.89 -2.68 4.90
CA GLY A 457 46.20 -2.03 4.96
C GLY A 457 46.67 -1.45 3.62
N GLN A 458 46.38 -2.15 2.51
CA GLN A 458 46.79 -1.72 1.16
C GLN A 458 45.91 -0.61 0.57
N TYR A 459 44.60 -0.65 0.84
CA TYR A 459 43.61 0.29 0.31
C TYR A 459 42.90 1.01 1.46
N ALA A 460 43.64 1.83 2.20
CA ALA A 460 43.15 2.54 3.39
C ALA A 460 41.94 3.47 3.11
N ASP A 461 41.76 3.89 1.86
CA ASP A 461 40.67 4.75 1.38
C ASP A 461 39.48 3.97 0.80
N ALA A 462 39.58 2.64 0.61
CA ALA A 462 38.54 1.84 0.00
C ALA A 462 37.46 1.37 1.00
N GLU A 463 36.22 1.29 0.54
CA GLU A 463 35.14 0.73 1.36
C GLU A 463 35.27 -0.80 1.52
N TRP A 464 34.80 -1.30 2.67
CA TRP A 464 34.76 -2.74 2.93
C TRP A 464 33.76 -3.44 2.02
N SER A 465 34.19 -4.54 1.42
CA SER A 465 33.33 -5.41 0.64
C SER A 465 32.59 -6.40 1.54
N ARG A 466 31.61 -7.12 1.01
CA ARG A 466 30.89 -8.14 1.77
C ARG A 466 31.80 -9.33 2.13
N PRO A 467 31.58 -10.05 3.24
CA PRO A 467 32.38 -11.23 3.61
C PRO A 467 32.41 -12.33 2.54
N ASP A 468 31.32 -12.54 1.82
CA ASP A 468 31.21 -13.46 0.70
C ASP A 468 32.03 -13.00 -0.52
N HIS A 469 32.21 -11.70 -0.73
CA HIS A 469 33.12 -11.19 -1.77
C HIS A 469 34.58 -11.51 -1.43
N TYR A 470 34.98 -11.37 -0.15
CA TYR A 470 36.30 -11.81 0.30
C TYR A 470 36.46 -13.33 0.19
N ALA A 471 35.42 -14.11 0.51
CA ALA A 471 35.45 -15.55 0.38
C ALA A 471 35.57 -16.00 -1.07
N TRP A 472 34.85 -15.35 -1.98
CA TRP A 472 34.90 -15.58 -3.40
C TRP A 472 36.28 -15.27 -3.98
N ILE A 473 36.81 -14.06 -3.77
CA ILE A 473 38.10 -13.67 -4.37
C ILE A 473 39.26 -14.46 -3.75
N ALA A 474 39.21 -14.78 -2.45
CA ALA A 474 40.18 -15.67 -1.81
C ALA A 474 40.15 -17.08 -2.42
N GLY A 475 38.98 -17.56 -2.85
CA GLY A 475 38.82 -18.82 -3.57
C GLY A 475 39.47 -18.84 -4.95
N LEU A 476 39.64 -17.68 -5.60
CA LEU A 476 40.31 -17.57 -6.91
C LEU A 476 41.84 -17.57 -6.81
N LEU A 477 42.40 -17.09 -5.69
CA LEU A 477 43.84 -16.92 -5.53
C LEU A 477 44.63 -18.23 -5.78
N PRO A 478 44.22 -19.40 -5.23
CA PRO A 478 44.90 -20.67 -5.51
C PRO A 478 44.91 -21.06 -7.00
N GLU A 479 43.89 -20.71 -7.78
CA GLU A 479 43.83 -21.01 -9.22
C GLU A 479 44.87 -20.21 -10.02
N LEU A 480 45.30 -19.06 -9.48
CA LEU A 480 46.40 -18.26 -10.03
C LEU A 480 47.79 -18.71 -9.53
N GLY A 481 47.84 -19.63 -8.56
CA GLY A 481 49.06 -20.03 -7.85
C GLY A 481 49.41 -19.11 -6.68
N LEU A 482 48.49 -18.23 -6.26
CA LEU A 482 48.66 -17.30 -5.15
C LEU A 482 48.16 -17.95 -3.86
N THR A 483 49.04 -18.71 -3.20
CA THR A 483 48.69 -19.44 -1.98
C THR A 483 49.06 -18.70 -0.69
N THR A 484 49.78 -17.57 -0.78
CA THR A 484 50.21 -16.76 0.38
C THR A 484 49.95 -15.26 0.12
N LEU A 485 49.82 -14.47 1.20
CA LEU A 485 49.68 -13.01 1.08
C LEU A 485 50.95 -12.34 0.57
N ALA A 486 52.13 -12.89 0.85
CA ALA A 486 53.39 -12.41 0.28
C ALA A 486 53.40 -12.52 -1.25
N ALA A 487 53.02 -13.68 -1.80
CA ALA A 487 52.93 -13.87 -3.26
C ALA A 487 51.89 -12.94 -3.90
N LEU A 488 50.78 -12.67 -3.20
CA LEU A 488 49.80 -11.68 -3.64
C LEU A 488 50.40 -10.26 -3.62
N GLY A 489 51.14 -9.91 -2.58
CA GLY A 489 51.80 -8.61 -2.46
C GLY A 489 52.81 -8.35 -3.55
N ASP A 490 53.60 -9.35 -3.93
CA ASP A 490 54.56 -9.26 -5.04
C ASP A 490 53.84 -8.93 -6.36
N VAL A 491 52.71 -9.60 -6.65
CA VAL A 491 51.89 -9.31 -7.84
C VAL A 491 51.33 -7.90 -7.80
N LEU A 492 50.79 -7.47 -6.66
CA LEU A 492 50.20 -6.13 -6.54
C LEU A 492 51.23 -5.01 -6.63
N ALA A 493 52.47 -5.25 -6.20
CA ALA A 493 53.57 -4.30 -6.31
C ALA A 493 53.99 -4.02 -7.76
N ASP A 494 53.85 -5.02 -8.64
CA ASP A 494 54.16 -4.90 -10.07
C ASP A 494 53.02 -4.27 -10.90
N VAL A 495 51.84 -4.06 -10.29
CA VAL A 495 50.68 -3.47 -10.95
C VAL A 495 50.63 -1.95 -10.74
N ASP A 496 50.49 -1.19 -11.82
CA ASP A 496 50.26 0.26 -11.74
C ASP A 496 48.80 0.57 -11.37
N ALA A 497 48.56 0.73 -10.07
CA ALA A 497 47.24 1.07 -9.55
C ALA A 497 46.71 2.43 -10.07
N GLY A 498 47.61 3.38 -10.37
CA GLY A 498 47.23 4.69 -10.91
C GLY A 498 46.73 4.58 -12.35
N GLU A 499 47.38 3.74 -13.16
CA GLU A 499 46.95 3.43 -14.52
C GLU A 499 45.62 2.69 -14.54
N ILE A 500 45.41 1.72 -13.64
CA ILE A 500 44.12 1.04 -13.50
C ILE A 500 43.01 2.05 -13.20
N VAL A 501 43.21 2.93 -12.21
CA VAL A 501 42.22 3.95 -11.84
C VAL A 501 41.91 4.87 -13.02
N ALA A 502 42.92 5.28 -13.78
CA ALA A 502 42.75 6.12 -14.96
C ALA A 502 42.01 5.42 -16.10
N ARG A 503 42.33 4.15 -16.40
CA ARG A 503 41.72 3.37 -17.50
C ARG A 503 40.32 2.88 -17.18
N MET A 504 40.07 2.53 -15.92
CA MET A 504 38.76 2.06 -15.48
C MET A 504 37.72 3.17 -15.39
N ASP A 505 38.16 4.43 -15.31
CA ASP A 505 37.32 5.64 -15.20
C ASP A 505 36.21 5.43 -14.17
N TYR A 506 36.61 5.05 -12.95
CA TYR A 506 35.65 4.73 -11.90
C TYR A 506 34.80 5.96 -11.59
N ARG A 507 33.50 5.85 -11.86
CA ARG A 507 32.53 6.89 -11.44
C ARG A 507 32.42 6.99 -9.92
N TYR A 508 32.75 5.92 -9.19
CA TYR A 508 32.69 5.85 -7.73
C TYR A 508 33.95 5.18 -7.16
N PRO A 509 34.41 5.55 -5.95
CA PRO A 509 35.55 4.89 -5.32
C PRO A 509 35.28 3.37 -5.19
N PRO A 510 36.05 2.50 -5.89
CA PRO A 510 35.82 1.07 -5.82
C PRO A 510 36.20 0.52 -4.45
N GLY A 511 35.39 -0.41 -3.93
CA GLY A 511 35.69 -1.15 -2.70
C GLY A 511 36.96 -2.00 -2.80
N ALA A 512 37.49 -2.43 -1.65
CA ALA A 512 38.79 -3.09 -1.58
C ALA A 512 38.89 -4.38 -2.43
N VAL A 513 37.83 -5.20 -2.46
CA VAL A 513 37.78 -6.41 -3.31
C VAL A 513 37.70 -6.05 -4.79
N ARG A 514 36.99 -4.96 -5.16
CA ARG A 514 36.88 -4.52 -6.55
C ARG A 514 38.23 -4.05 -7.10
N ARG A 515 39.02 -3.33 -6.28
CA ARG A 515 40.40 -2.95 -6.62
C ARG A 515 41.32 -4.16 -6.75
N LEU A 516 41.21 -5.13 -5.85
CA LEU A 516 41.95 -6.38 -5.96
C LEU A 516 41.58 -7.15 -7.25
N ASP A 517 40.30 -7.27 -7.55
CA ASP A 517 39.77 -7.90 -8.78
C ASP A 517 40.35 -7.21 -10.03
N ASP A 518 40.39 -5.87 -10.07
CA ASP A 518 41.02 -5.14 -11.17
C ASP A 518 42.54 -5.31 -11.24
N ALA A 519 43.24 -5.31 -10.11
CA ALA A 519 44.68 -5.52 -10.09
C ALA A 519 45.06 -6.92 -10.60
N LEU A 520 44.31 -7.95 -10.18
CA LEU A 520 44.48 -9.32 -10.69
C LEU A 520 44.12 -9.43 -12.17
N LEU A 521 43.05 -8.77 -12.62
CA LEU A 521 42.68 -8.71 -14.03
C LEU A 521 43.78 -8.04 -14.87
N SER A 522 44.37 -6.96 -14.38
CA SER A 522 45.50 -6.28 -15.05
C SER A 522 46.75 -7.16 -15.09
N ALA A 523 47.08 -7.84 -14.00
CA ALA A 523 48.27 -8.68 -13.90
C ALA A 523 48.21 -9.94 -14.77
N TYR A 524 47.04 -10.59 -14.84
CA TYR A 524 46.89 -11.91 -15.45
C TYR A 524 46.09 -11.92 -16.76
N GLY A 525 45.39 -10.83 -17.09
CA GLY A 525 44.67 -10.67 -18.35
C GLY A 525 43.68 -11.81 -18.64
N ASP A 526 43.78 -12.40 -19.84
CA ASP A 526 42.87 -13.46 -20.29
C ASP A 526 42.91 -14.70 -19.38
N ARG A 527 44.05 -14.96 -18.71
CA ARG A 527 44.17 -16.05 -17.74
C ARG A 527 43.24 -15.84 -16.53
N TYR A 528 43.05 -14.59 -16.10
CA TYR A 528 42.10 -14.26 -15.03
C TYR A 528 40.66 -14.39 -15.51
N VAL A 529 40.37 -13.92 -16.73
CA VAL A 529 39.04 -14.00 -17.36
C VAL A 529 38.57 -15.45 -17.50
N ASP A 530 39.48 -16.35 -17.84
CA ASP A 530 39.19 -17.76 -18.14
C ASP A 530 39.21 -18.69 -16.92
N LEU A 531 39.39 -18.16 -15.69
CA LEU A 531 39.30 -18.96 -14.47
C LEU A 531 37.92 -19.63 -14.34
N PRO A 532 37.84 -20.91 -13.98
CA PRO A 532 36.57 -21.59 -13.66
C PRO A 532 35.67 -20.80 -12.69
N GLY A 533 36.24 -20.21 -11.63
CA GLY A 533 35.51 -19.37 -10.67
C GLY A 533 34.97 -18.06 -11.27
N ASN A 534 35.44 -17.65 -12.45
CA ASN A 534 35.02 -16.46 -13.18
C ASN A 534 34.06 -16.74 -14.35
N ALA A 535 33.69 -18.00 -14.60
CA ALA A 535 32.90 -18.39 -15.77
C ALA A 535 31.60 -17.57 -15.94
N HIS A 536 30.91 -17.26 -14.83
CA HIS A 536 29.67 -16.47 -14.81
C HIS A 536 29.87 -14.96 -15.06
N ARG A 537 31.11 -14.45 -14.93
CA ARG A 537 31.48 -13.03 -15.10
C ARG A 537 32.35 -12.77 -16.32
N ARG A 538 32.63 -13.79 -17.13
CA ARG A 538 33.50 -13.70 -18.32
C ARG A 538 33.16 -12.51 -19.24
N PRO A 539 31.89 -12.24 -19.59
CA PRO A 539 31.55 -11.10 -20.43
C PRO A 539 31.93 -9.75 -19.79
N LEU A 540 31.67 -9.58 -18.49
CA LEU A 540 32.00 -8.37 -17.73
C LEU A 540 33.52 -8.18 -17.62
N LEU A 541 34.26 -9.25 -17.31
CA LEU A 541 35.71 -9.20 -17.20
C LEU A 541 36.39 -8.91 -18.55
N ALA A 542 35.84 -9.42 -19.65
CA ALA A 542 36.34 -9.11 -21.00
C ALA A 542 36.22 -7.61 -21.32
N VAL A 543 35.07 -6.99 -21.02
CA VAL A 543 34.87 -5.55 -21.21
C VAL A 543 35.83 -4.73 -20.34
N ARG A 544 36.03 -5.12 -19.08
CA ARG A 544 36.99 -4.46 -18.18
C ARG A 544 38.43 -4.60 -18.67
N LEU A 545 38.81 -5.79 -19.15
CA LEU A 545 40.14 -6.06 -19.66
C LEU A 545 40.42 -5.25 -20.94
N GLU A 546 39.42 -5.09 -21.79
CA GLU A 546 39.50 -4.23 -22.98
C GLU A 546 39.76 -2.77 -22.59
N LYS A 547 39.01 -2.23 -21.61
CA LYS A 547 39.29 -0.89 -21.04
C LYS A 547 40.71 -0.77 -20.48
N MET A 548 41.19 -1.80 -19.78
CA MET A 548 42.55 -1.84 -19.25
C MET A 548 43.63 -1.94 -20.34
N ARG A 549 43.32 -2.48 -21.53
CA ARG A 549 44.24 -2.58 -22.67
C ARG A 549 44.27 -1.32 -23.53
N GLY A 550 43.20 -0.52 -23.48
CA GLY A 550 43.10 0.79 -24.12
C GLY A 550 42.43 0.72 -25.47
#